data_AF-A0A7S3IDV8-F1
#
_entry.id   AF-A0A7S3IDV8-F1
#
_cell.length_a   1.000
_cell.length_b   1.000
_cell.length_c   1.000
_cell.angle_alpha   90.00
_cell.angle_beta   90.00
_cell.angle_gamma   90.00
#
_symmetry.space_group_name_H-M   'P 1'
#
loop_
_entity.id
_entity.type
_entity.pdbx_description
1 polymer ?
#
loop_
_entity_poly.entity_id
_entity_poly.type
_entity_poly.pdbx_seq_one_letter_code
_entity_poly.pdbx_strand_id
1 'polypeptide(L)'
;MFISKNTTSSQAVLSLCPVNFIEPYTSFMHQWHKRQKQPQLVGLNFENEFDEDQESVMTLGYLDYDRVEGGQAGLTVFDNNPRYFRWALTISNIKYGDQVLTNHTQDSFIDSGVSSIQ
;
A
#
# COMPACT_ATOMS: atom_id res chain seq x y z
N MET A 1 27.10 -11.11 25.91
CA MET A 1 25.76 -11.19 26.52
C MET A 1 24.88 -11.94 25.54
N PHE A 2 24.41 -13.14 25.89
CA PHE A 2 23.61 -14.01 25.02
C PHE A 2 22.16 -14.02 25.50
N ILE A 3 21.24 -13.57 24.64
CA ILE A 3 19.76 -13.73 24.64
C ILE A 3 19.35 -13.38 23.18
N SER A 4 18.47 -14.03 22.40
CA SER A 4 17.67 -15.27 22.41
C SER A 4 17.09 -15.45 20.99
N LYS A 5 16.67 -16.68 20.66
CA LYS A 5 15.96 -17.12 19.44
C LYS A 5 14.65 -16.39 19.17
N ASN A 6 14.37 -16.20 17.87
CA ASN A 6 13.06 -16.14 17.20
C ASN A 6 11.96 -15.29 17.87
N THR A 7 11.98 -13.99 17.60
CA THR A 7 10.79 -13.20 17.21
C THR A 7 11.32 -11.91 16.58
N THR A 8 11.10 -11.72 15.28
CA THR A 8 11.25 -10.40 14.66
C THR A 8 10.10 -9.52 15.14
N SER A 9 10.21 -8.96 16.35
CA SER A 9 9.39 -7.81 16.69
C SER A 9 9.89 -6.63 15.84
N SER A 10 9.02 -6.07 15.01
CA SER A 10 9.33 -4.87 14.25
C SER A 10 9.76 -3.77 15.23
N GLN A 11 11.03 -3.36 15.19
CA GLN A 11 11.59 -2.39 16.14
C GLN A 11 11.17 -0.94 15.83
N ALA A 12 10.55 -0.70 14.67
CA ALA A 12 10.02 0.59 14.25
C ALA A 12 8.88 0.41 13.24
N VAL A 13 7.96 1.39 13.19
CA VAL A 13 6.91 1.49 12.17
C VAL A 13 7.25 2.63 11.22
N LEU A 14 7.28 2.34 9.92
CA LEU A 14 7.46 3.34 8.88
C LEU A 14 6.10 3.68 8.26
N SER A 15 5.57 4.87 8.56
CA SER A 15 4.33 5.33 7.94
C SER A 15 4.60 5.87 6.53
N LEU A 16 3.90 5.30 5.55
CA LEU A 16 3.95 5.72 4.15
C LEU A 16 2.82 6.69 3.78
N CYS A 17 1.84 6.88 4.68
CA CYS A 17 0.63 7.66 4.42
C CYS A 17 0.98 9.09 3.98
N PRO A 18 0.35 9.61 2.91
CA PRO A 18 0.52 10.99 2.50
C PRO A 18 0.03 11.92 3.63
N VAL A 19 0.80 12.99 3.87
CA VAL A 19 0.47 13.98 4.89
C VAL A 19 -0.70 14.83 4.43
N ASN A 20 -1.69 14.99 5.31
CA ASN A 20 -2.73 16.00 5.14
C ASN A 20 -2.08 17.40 5.04
N PHE A 21 -2.76 18.34 4.37
CA PHE A 21 -2.35 19.74 4.16
C PHE A 21 -1.88 20.51 5.42
N ILE A 22 -2.14 20.00 6.62
CA ILE A 22 -1.88 20.68 7.89
C ILE A 22 -0.41 20.52 8.34
N GLU A 23 0.27 19.41 7.99
CA GLU A 23 1.68 19.19 8.35
C GLU A 23 2.49 18.47 7.26
N PRO A 24 2.65 19.05 6.06
CA PRO A 24 3.29 18.39 4.93
C PRO A 24 4.78 18.03 5.14
N TYR A 25 5.41 18.47 6.23
CA TYR A 25 6.86 18.36 6.44
C TYR A 25 7.33 17.12 7.21
N THR A 26 6.42 16.24 7.65
CA THR A 26 6.77 15.14 8.58
C THR A 26 6.72 13.73 7.98
N SER A 27 6.05 13.49 6.85
CA SER A 27 6.03 12.12 6.30
C SER A 27 7.38 11.73 5.70
N PHE A 28 7.74 10.45 5.87
CA PHE A 28 8.91 9.86 5.23
C PHE A 28 8.88 10.06 3.71
N MET A 29 7.75 9.78 3.07
CA MET A 29 7.61 9.87 1.61
C MET A 29 7.85 11.28 1.09
N HIS A 30 7.36 12.31 1.79
CA HIS A 30 7.60 13.69 1.40
C HIS A 30 9.08 14.08 1.52
N GLN A 31 9.72 13.70 2.62
CA GLN A 31 11.13 14.02 2.87
C GLN A 31 12.05 13.25 1.92
N TRP A 32 11.72 11.99 1.64
CA TRP A 32 12.44 11.15 0.67
C TRP A 32 12.36 11.76 -0.73
N HIS A 33 11.16 12.12 -1.21
CA HIS A 33 10.97 12.80 -2.49
C HIS A 33 11.80 14.08 -2.60
N LYS A 34 11.74 14.96 -1.59
CA LYS A 34 12.48 16.22 -1.59
C LYS A 34 13.99 16.02 -1.65
N ARG A 35 14.53 15.04 -0.92
CA ARG A 35 15.97 14.78 -0.84
C ARG A 35 16.50 14.05 -2.07
N GLN A 36 15.76 13.05 -2.56
CA GLN A 36 16.18 12.18 -3.65
C GLN A 36 15.77 12.71 -5.03
N LYS A 37 14.87 13.70 -5.09
CA LYS A 37 14.30 14.24 -6.33
C LYS A 37 13.63 13.16 -7.20
N GLN A 38 13.04 12.16 -6.56
CA GLN A 38 12.35 11.03 -7.18
C GLN A 38 10.83 11.20 -7.06
N PRO A 39 9.99 10.62 -7.93
CA PRO A 39 8.53 10.71 -7.84
C PRO A 39 7.98 10.31 -6.45
N GLN A 40 6.91 10.96 -5.96
CA GLN A 40 6.20 10.51 -4.75
C GLN A 40 5.35 9.28 -5.07
N LEU A 41 6.01 8.14 -5.18
CA LEU A 41 5.40 6.88 -5.56
C LEU A 41 5.94 5.78 -4.66
N VAL A 42 5.04 4.90 -4.22
CA VAL A 42 5.41 3.67 -3.52
C VAL A 42 4.68 2.50 -4.17
N GLY A 43 5.42 1.43 -4.44
CA GLY A 43 4.85 0.14 -4.83
C GLY A 43 5.01 -0.85 -3.68
N LEU A 44 3.94 -1.54 -3.31
CA LEU A 44 3.96 -2.63 -2.35
C LEU A 44 3.55 -3.90 -3.10
N ASN A 45 4.46 -4.86 -3.19
CA ASN A 45 4.20 -6.18 -3.74
C ASN A 45 4.40 -7.19 -2.61
N PHE A 46 3.34 -7.86 -2.19
CA PHE A 46 3.40 -8.87 -1.14
C PHE A 46 3.74 -10.24 -1.73
N GLU A 47 4.43 -11.07 -0.96
CA GLU A 47 4.66 -12.46 -1.36
C GLU A 47 3.34 -13.23 -1.53
N ASN A 48 3.35 -14.19 -2.45
CA ASN A 48 2.36 -15.24 -2.53
C ASN A 48 2.72 -16.31 -1.51
N GLU A 49 1.79 -16.62 -0.61
CA GLU A 49 1.99 -17.66 0.41
C GLU A 49 2.24 -19.07 -0.16
N PHE A 50 1.95 -19.28 -1.45
CA PHE A 50 2.17 -20.55 -2.15
C PHE A 50 3.48 -20.61 -2.95
N ASP A 51 4.26 -19.52 -2.99
CA ASP A 51 5.54 -19.45 -3.70
C ASP A 51 6.68 -19.17 -2.71
N GLU A 52 7.43 -20.22 -2.34
CA GLU A 52 8.51 -20.13 -1.35
C GLU A 52 9.69 -19.26 -1.81
N ASP A 53 9.84 -19.04 -3.12
CA ASP A 53 10.91 -18.23 -3.70
C ASP A 53 10.53 -16.74 -3.81
N GLN A 54 9.27 -16.38 -3.53
CA GLN A 54 8.80 -15.01 -3.63
C GLN A 54 8.98 -14.25 -2.32
N GLU A 55 9.54 -13.03 -2.42
CA GLU A 55 9.70 -12.11 -1.29
C GLU A 55 8.82 -10.87 -1.46
N SER A 56 8.23 -10.35 -0.38
CA SER A 56 7.63 -9.01 -0.37
C SER A 56 8.65 -7.94 -0.72
N VAL A 57 8.28 -7.03 -1.63
CA VAL A 57 9.13 -5.91 -2.05
C VAL A 57 8.37 -4.59 -1.96
N MET A 58 9.03 -3.61 -1.35
CA MET A 58 8.67 -2.21 -1.40
C MET A 58 9.59 -1.47 -2.38
N THR A 59 8.99 -0.74 -3.33
CA THR A 59 9.70 0.14 -4.27
C THR A 59 9.37 1.60 -3.98
N LEU A 60 10.34 2.49 -4.15
CA LEU A 60 10.18 3.94 -3.95
C LEU A 60 10.55 4.68 -5.25
N GLY A 61 9.62 5.50 -5.74
CA GLY A 61 9.80 6.34 -6.93
C GLY A 61 9.52 5.67 -8.28
N TYR A 62 9.28 4.35 -8.30
CA TYR A 62 8.91 3.60 -9.50
C TYR A 62 7.97 2.44 -9.13
N LEU A 63 7.33 1.85 -10.13
CA LEU A 63 6.61 0.57 -10.01
C LEU A 63 7.43 -0.51 -10.69
N ASP A 64 7.60 -1.64 -10.00
CA ASP A 64 8.21 -2.84 -10.57
C ASP A 64 7.13 -3.64 -11.32
N TYR A 65 7.07 -3.45 -12.65
CA TYR A 65 6.06 -4.09 -13.48
C TYR A 65 6.27 -5.60 -13.64
N ASP A 66 7.46 -6.12 -13.39
CA ASP A 66 7.70 -7.57 -13.44
C ASP A 66 6.97 -8.29 -12.30
N ARG A 67 6.52 -7.54 -11.29
CA ARG A 67 5.71 -8.02 -10.16
C ARG A 67 4.22 -7.73 -10.29
N VAL A 68 3.80 -7.07 -11.36
CA VAL A 68 2.38 -6.83 -11.66
C VAL A 68 1.89 -7.92 -12.61
N GLU A 69 0.80 -8.60 -12.26
CA GLU A 69 0.18 -9.57 -13.15
C GLU A 69 -0.24 -8.89 -14.47
N GLY A 70 0.23 -9.41 -15.61
CA GLY A 70 0.02 -8.77 -16.92
C GLY A 70 0.95 -7.58 -17.20
N GLY A 71 1.95 -7.35 -16.35
CA GLY A 71 2.93 -6.27 -16.47
C GLY A 71 2.30 -4.88 -16.40
N GLN A 72 2.89 -3.93 -17.12
CA GLN A 72 2.36 -2.56 -17.17
C GLN A 72 0.90 -2.50 -17.68
N ALA A 73 0.51 -3.40 -18.59
CA ALA A 73 -0.84 -3.44 -19.15
C ALA A 73 -1.88 -3.97 -18.15
N GLY A 74 -1.47 -4.76 -17.16
CA GLY A 74 -2.33 -5.25 -16.08
C GLY A 74 -2.49 -4.26 -14.93
N LEU A 75 -1.73 -3.15 -14.92
CA LEU A 75 -1.84 -2.14 -13.87
C LEU A 75 -3.23 -1.48 -13.91
N THR A 76 -3.97 -1.61 -12.81
CA THR A 76 -5.21 -0.87 -12.59
C THR A 76 -4.92 0.32 -11.68
N VAL A 77 -5.33 1.51 -12.13
CA VAL A 77 -5.12 2.77 -11.40
C VAL A 77 -6.47 3.27 -10.92
N PHE A 78 -6.54 3.65 -9.64
CA PHE A 78 -7.70 4.27 -9.04
C PHE A 78 -7.35 5.70 -8.61
N ASP A 79 -8.26 6.63 -8.87
CA ASP A 79 -8.14 7.97 -8.34
C ASP A 79 -8.38 7.97 -6.83
N ASN A 80 -7.59 8.77 -6.10
CA ASN A 80 -7.83 8.99 -4.68
C ASN A 80 -9.20 9.63 -4.47
N ASN A 81 -9.90 9.20 -3.43
CA ASN A 81 -11.13 9.85 -3.01
C ASN A 81 -10.83 11.30 -2.58
N PRO A 82 -11.40 12.31 -3.27
CA PRO A 82 -11.09 13.72 -3.03
C PRO A 82 -11.51 14.19 -1.64
N ARG A 83 -12.40 13.47 -0.93
CA ARG A 83 -12.87 13.82 0.41
C ARG A 83 -11.78 13.64 1.48
N TYR A 84 -10.87 12.67 1.31
CA TYR A 84 -9.93 12.28 2.38
C TYR A 84 -8.50 12.75 2.17
N PHE A 85 -8.12 13.25 0.99
CA PHE A 85 -6.74 13.65 0.65
C PHE A 85 -5.69 12.60 1.04
N ARG A 86 -6.09 11.32 1.04
CA ARG A 86 -5.33 10.14 1.46
C ARG A 86 -5.48 9.06 0.39
N TRP A 87 -4.77 7.94 0.56
CA TRP A 87 -4.98 6.70 -0.20
C TRP A 87 -6.31 6.02 0.16
N ALA A 88 -7.38 6.79 0.04
CA ALA A 88 -8.75 6.33 0.17
C ALA A 88 -9.27 6.01 -1.22
N LEU A 89 -9.89 4.86 -1.34
CA LEU A 89 -10.61 4.40 -2.53
C LEU A 89 -12.11 4.50 -2.27
N THR A 90 -12.86 4.69 -3.33
CA THR A 90 -14.31 4.64 -3.30
C THR A 90 -14.77 3.32 -3.90
N ILE A 91 -15.22 2.39 -3.07
CA ILE A 91 -15.75 1.10 -3.50
C ILE A 91 -17.26 1.24 -3.72
N SER A 92 -17.71 0.98 -4.95
CA SER A 92 -19.13 1.13 -5.31
C SER A 92 -19.95 -0.10 -4.94
N ASN A 93 -19.38 -1.30 -5.11
CA ASN A 93 -20.03 -2.58 -4.84
C ASN A 93 -18.98 -3.61 -4.44
N ILE A 94 -19.32 -4.47 -3.48
CA ILE A 94 -18.57 -5.69 -3.17
C ILE A 94 -19.39 -6.87 -3.68
N LYS A 95 -18.73 -7.82 -4.35
CA LYS A 95 -19.37 -9.03 -4.87
C LYS A 95 -18.69 -10.29 -4.35
N TYR A 96 -19.47 -11.36 -4.21
CA TYR A 96 -18.98 -12.71 -4.01
C TYR A 96 -19.60 -13.62 -5.07
N GLY A 97 -18.77 -14.07 -6.03
CA GLY A 97 -19.28 -14.61 -7.29
C GLY A 97 -20.14 -13.58 -8.03
N ASP A 98 -21.34 -13.99 -8.44
CA ASP A 98 -22.29 -13.11 -9.13
C ASP A 98 -23.18 -12.30 -8.17
N GLN A 99 -23.12 -12.56 -6.86
CA GLN A 99 -23.95 -11.89 -5.88
C GLN A 99 -23.34 -10.56 -5.44
N VAL A 100 -24.14 -9.49 -5.47
CA VAL A 100 -23.76 -8.20 -4.88
C VAL A 100 -24.05 -8.22 -3.38
N LEU A 101 -23.03 -7.99 -2.57
CA LEU A 101 -23.09 -7.96 -1.11
C LEU A 101 -23.39 -6.56 -0.57
N THR A 102 -22.92 -5.52 -1.26
CA THR A 102 -23.17 -4.11 -0.91
C THR A 102 -23.61 -3.33 -2.14
N ASN A 103 -24.71 -2.57 -1.99
CA ASN A 103 -25.27 -1.69 -3.04
C ASN A 103 -25.10 -0.20 -2.69
N HIS A 104 -24.09 0.14 -1.88
CA HIS A 104 -23.82 1.51 -1.50
C HIS A 104 -22.32 1.80 -1.55
N THR A 105 -22.01 3.06 -1.84
CA THR A 105 -20.65 3.55 -1.89
C THR A 105 -20.03 3.56 -0.49
N GLN A 106 -18.86 2.96 -0.36
CA GLN A 106 -18.08 2.98 0.87
C GLN A 106 -16.67 3.47 0.59
N ASP A 107 -16.12 4.23 1.54
CA ASP A 107 -14.75 4.67 1.51
C ASP A 107 -13.86 3.60 2.16
N SER A 108 -12.79 3.22 1.48
CA SER A 108 -11.93 2.11 1.86
C SER A 108 -10.46 2.49 1.73
N PHE A 109 -9.60 1.77 2.44
CA PHE A 109 -8.16 2.03 2.46
C PHE A 109 -7.42 0.72 2.20
N ILE A 110 -6.28 0.80 1.52
CA ILE A 110 -5.32 -0.30 1.49
C ILE A 110 -4.38 -0.07 2.68
N ASP A 111 -4.48 -0.94 3.68
CA ASP A 111 -3.70 -0.84 4.91
C ASP A 111 -2.74 -2.03 5.04
N SER A 112 -1.46 -1.78 4.76
CA SER A 112 -0.40 -2.78 4.88
C SER A 112 -0.10 -3.19 6.33
N GLY A 113 -0.66 -2.50 7.32
CA GLY A 113 -0.56 -2.84 8.73
C GLY A 113 -1.64 -3.81 9.22
N VAL A 114 -2.60 -4.17 8.36
CA VAL A 114 -3.74 -5.03 8.71
C VAL A 114 -3.71 -6.31 7.86
N SER A 115 -3.85 -7.47 8.51
CA SER A 115 -3.77 -8.79 7.86
C SER A 115 -5.12 -9.33 7.36
N SER A 116 -6.19 -8.53 7.40
CA SER A 116 -7.55 -8.96 7.06
C SER A 116 -8.36 -7.80 6.47
N ILE A 117 -9.33 -8.13 5.61
CA ILE A 117 -10.33 -7.18 5.13
C ILE A 117 -11.39 -7.02 6.22
N GLN A 118 -11.74 -5.77 6.56
CA GLN A 118 -12.67 -5.41 7.64
C GLN A 118 -13.83 -4.57 7.12
#